data_AF-A0AAX1WL56-F1
#
_entry.id   AF-A0AAX1WL56-F1
#
_cell.length_a   1.000
_cell.length_b   1.000
_cell.length_c   1.000
_cell.angle_alpha   90.00
_cell.angle_beta   90.00
_cell.angle_gamma   90.00
#
_symmetry.space_group_name_H-M   'P 1'
#
loop_
_entity.id
_entity.type
_entity.pdbx_description
1 polymer ?
#
loop_
_entity_poly.entity_id
_entity_poly.type
_entity_poly.pdbx_seq_one_letter_code
_entity_poly.pdbx_strand_id
1 'polypeptide(L)'
;MKIKTVLLVIFFIILTVISLYPAYKFYITFHENGFSNKNQDWANAGSFFGGIYSAIFSFASVIILSITLTLTKKYNNQQLQILLTAQRRETFCSLFDKLTQKMNDINYYDMGLQNEESYFYYCERQLFNDLESIKKHKQDEYDAGDVIDLSTNLVQDEWFITNRPYYDVVLITGEILSILDQSPEDDKRFFLAYMEANASTRRLYWLFCFMYSYDNKYSDILIRNTRTLRIPKGYV
;
A
#
# COMPACT_ATOMS: atom_id res chain seq x y z
N MET A 1 30.70 -24.33 6.41
CA MET A 1 29.30 -24.73 6.73
C MET A 1 28.66 -23.60 7.54
N LYS A 2 27.45 -23.12 7.20
CA LYS A 2 26.82 -21.98 7.92
C LYS A 2 26.62 -22.36 9.40
N ILE A 3 26.90 -21.46 10.34
CA ILE A 3 26.78 -21.69 11.80
C ILE A 3 25.42 -22.31 12.18
N LYS A 4 24.33 -21.88 11.53
CA LYS A 4 22.98 -22.43 11.72
C LYS A 4 22.88 -23.92 11.36
N THR A 5 23.59 -24.35 10.32
CA THR A 5 23.65 -25.75 9.88
C THR A 5 24.43 -26.60 10.87
N VAL A 6 25.55 -26.09 11.41
CA VAL A 6 26.34 -26.78 12.45
C VAL A 6 25.51 -27.00 13.72
N LEU A 7 24.82 -25.97 14.19
CA LEU A 7 23.96 -26.06 15.39
C LEU A 7 22.80 -27.05 15.20
N LEU A 8 22.20 -27.07 14.00
CA LEU A 8 21.13 -28.00 13.66
C LEU A 8 21.62 -29.46 13.65
N VAL A 9 22.80 -29.72 13.08
CA VAL A 9 23.41 -31.06 13.09
C VAL A 9 23.70 -31.52 14.52
N ILE A 10 24.27 -30.65 15.36
CA ILE A 10 24.54 -30.95 16.78
C ILE A 10 23.23 -31.27 17.53
N PHE A 11 22.17 -30.51 17.29
CA PHE A 11 20.85 -30.77 17.88
C PHE A 11 20.31 -32.17 17.54
N PHE A 12 20.38 -32.60 16.27
CA PHE A 12 19.93 -33.94 15.87
C PHE A 12 20.79 -35.06 16.47
N ILE A 13 22.10 -34.86 16.62
CA ILE A 13 22.98 -35.83 17.30
C ILE A 13 22.57 -35.99 18.76
N ILE A 14 22.35 -34.88 19.48
CA ILE A 14 21.90 -34.90 20.88
C ILE A 14 20.54 -35.59 21.01
N LEU A 15 19.59 -35.26 20.13
CA LEU A 15 18.26 -35.87 20.13
C LEU A 15 18.31 -37.39 19.91
N THR A 16 19.20 -37.84 19.02
CA THR A 16 19.42 -39.27 18.74
C THR A 16 19.98 -40.00 19.95
N VAL A 17 20.97 -39.42 20.64
CA VAL A 17 21.55 -39.99 21.87
C VAL A 17 20.51 -40.08 22.99
N ILE A 18 19.71 -39.04 23.19
CA ILE A 18 18.62 -39.03 24.19
C ILE A 18 17.56 -40.09 23.85
N SER A 19 17.20 -40.23 22.57
CA SER A 19 16.22 -41.22 22.12
C SER A 19 16.70 -42.66 22.30
N LEU A 20 17.99 -42.93 22.18
CA LEU A 20 18.58 -44.26 22.35
C LEU A 20 18.83 -44.64 23.81
N TYR A 21 18.87 -43.67 24.73
CA TYR A 21 19.18 -43.91 26.15
C TYR A 21 18.25 -44.92 26.85
N PRO A 22 16.91 -44.87 26.69
CA PRO A 22 16.01 -45.87 27.28
C PRO A 22 16.29 -47.30 26.77
N ALA A 23 16.59 -47.45 25.48
CA ALA A 23 16.93 -48.74 24.87
C ALA A 23 18.27 -49.27 25.39
N TYR A 24 19.26 -48.39 25.54
CA TYR A 24 20.55 -48.71 26.14
C TYR A 24 20.41 -49.17 27.61
N LYS A 25 19.63 -48.44 28.42
CA LYS A 25 19.39 -48.79 29.83
C LYS A 25 18.61 -50.10 29.95
N PHE A 26 17.64 -50.33 29.08
CA PHE A 26 16.92 -51.61 29.01
C PHE A 26 17.87 -52.77 28.69
N TYR A 27 18.71 -52.62 27.67
CA TYR A 27 19.69 -53.63 27.29
C TYR A 27 20.65 -53.96 28.45
N ILE A 28 21.30 -52.96 29.05
CA ILE A 28 22.22 -53.20 30.18
C ILE A 28 21.53 -53.87 31.37
N THR A 29 20.27 -53.55 31.64
CA THR A 29 19.57 -54.11 32.81
C THR A 29 19.12 -55.56 32.59
N PHE A 30 18.79 -55.94 31.36
CA PHE A 30 18.14 -57.23 31.09
C PHE A 30 18.94 -58.19 30.19
N HIS A 31 20.06 -57.76 29.58
CA HIS A 31 20.83 -58.58 28.64
C HIS A 31 21.32 -59.92 29.21
N GLU A 32 21.64 -59.98 30.51
CA GLU A 32 22.12 -61.20 31.17
C GLU A 32 21.03 -62.28 31.30
N ASN A 33 19.75 -61.90 31.24
CA ASN A 33 18.62 -62.82 31.41
C ASN A 33 18.20 -63.53 30.10
N GLY A 34 18.89 -63.26 28.99
CA GLY A 34 18.53 -63.79 27.67
C GLY A 34 17.21 -63.23 27.12
N PHE A 35 16.77 -63.73 25.96
CA PHE A 35 15.49 -63.35 25.37
C PHE A 35 14.34 -64.13 26.01
N SER A 36 13.27 -63.44 26.43
CA SER A 36 12.09 -64.11 26.95
C SER A 36 11.28 -64.77 25.84
N ASN A 37 10.84 -66.00 26.09
CA ASN A 37 9.89 -66.72 25.25
C ASN A 37 8.42 -66.46 25.65
N LYS A 38 8.17 -65.62 26.66
CA LYS A 38 6.81 -65.28 27.12
C LYS A 38 6.33 -64.01 26.42
N ASN A 39 5.19 -64.11 25.74
CA ASN A 39 4.54 -62.95 25.10
C ASN A 39 4.24 -61.80 26.07
N GLN A 40 3.96 -62.11 27.34
CA GLN A 40 3.71 -61.13 28.40
C GLN A 40 4.90 -60.16 28.60
N ASP A 41 6.13 -60.67 28.54
CA ASP A 41 7.33 -59.86 28.79
C ASP A 41 7.58 -58.87 27.65
N TRP A 42 7.30 -59.30 26.41
CA TRP A 42 7.33 -58.44 25.24
C TRP A 42 6.23 -57.38 25.26
N ALA A 43 5.02 -57.72 25.73
CA ALA A 43 3.95 -56.75 25.92
C ALA A 43 4.31 -55.68 26.97
N ASN A 44 4.96 -56.09 28.07
CA ASN A 44 5.44 -55.18 29.11
C ASN A 44 6.58 -54.27 28.60
N ALA A 45 7.54 -54.83 27.86
CA ALA A 45 8.62 -54.05 27.23
C ALA A 45 8.07 -53.05 26.20
N GLY A 46 7.13 -53.49 25.36
CA GLY A 46 6.42 -52.63 24.42
C GLY A 46 5.68 -51.49 25.12
N SER A 47 5.06 -51.76 26.27
CA SER A 47 4.38 -50.74 27.08
C SER A 47 5.36 -49.74 27.71
N PHE A 48 6.52 -50.20 28.17
CA PHE A 48 7.59 -49.34 28.70
C PHE A 48 8.11 -48.37 27.64
N PHE A 49 8.53 -48.89 26.48
CA PHE A 49 9.00 -48.04 25.37
C PHE A 49 7.88 -47.17 24.81
N GLY A 50 6.68 -47.72 24.66
CA GLY A 50 5.49 -46.99 24.23
C GLY A 50 5.19 -45.80 25.14
N GLY A 51 5.27 -45.97 26.46
CA GLY A 51 5.07 -44.88 27.43
C GLY A 51 6.12 -43.78 27.31
N ILE A 52 7.40 -44.12 27.16
CA ILE A 52 8.49 -43.15 27.05
C ILE A 52 8.43 -42.40 25.72
N TYR A 53 8.35 -43.13 24.60
CA TYR A 53 8.36 -42.50 23.27
C TYR A 53 7.07 -41.75 22.97
N SER A 54 5.91 -42.21 23.45
CA SER A 54 4.66 -41.45 23.30
C SER A 54 4.75 -40.08 23.98
N ALA A 55 5.25 -40.00 25.22
CA ALA A 55 5.44 -38.73 25.91
C ALA A 55 6.38 -37.78 25.15
N ILE A 56 7.50 -38.31 24.63
CA ILE A 56 8.46 -37.53 23.83
C ILE A 56 7.81 -37.01 22.54
N PHE A 57 7.12 -37.88 21.79
CA PHE A 57 6.48 -37.50 20.53
C PHE A 57 5.30 -36.55 20.75
N SER A 58 4.51 -36.72 21.81
CA SER A 58 3.44 -35.78 22.18
C SER A 58 4.00 -34.40 22.49
N PHE A 59 5.10 -34.32 23.26
CA PHE A 59 5.75 -33.04 23.56
C PHE A 59 6.35 -32.39 22.30
N ALA A 60 7.05 -33.17 21.48
CA ALA A 60 7.59 -32.69 20.21
C ALA A 60 6.48 -32.20 19.27
N SER A 61 5.34 -32.89 19.24
CA SER A 61 4.16 -32.51 18.45
C SER A 61 3.64 -31.13 18.85
N VAL A 62 3.51 -30.85 20.15
CA VAL A 62 3.07 -29.52 20.64
C VAL A 62 4.06 -28.42 20.25
N ILE A 63 5.38 -28.68 20.34
CA ILE A 63 6.41 -27.72 19.91
C ILE A 63 6.30 -27.44 18.41
N ILE A 64 6.25 -28.49 17.59
CA ILE A 64 6.14 -28.37 16.14
C ILE A 64 4.88 -27.62 15.75
N LEU A 65 3.75 -27.92 16.40
CA LEU A 65 2.48 -27.25 16.15
C LEU A 65 2.54 -25.76 16.54
N SER A 66 3.18 -25.43 17.66
CA SER A 66 3.37 -24.05 18.11
C SER A 66 4.25 -23.23 17.15
N ILE A 67 5.34 -23.83 16.67
CA ILE A 67 6.22 -23.23 15.65
C ILE A 67 5.44 -23.03 14.34
N THR A 68 4.73 -24.05 13.89
CA THR A 68 3.90 -24.01 12.68
C THR A 68 2.87 -22.89 12.78
N LEU A 69 2.12 -22.81 13.88
CA LEU A 69 1.11 -21.77 14.10
C LEU A 69 1.72 -20.36 14.04
N THR A 70 2.89 -20.18 14.65
CA THR A 70 3.59 -18.89 14.66
C THR A 70 4.04 -18.49 13.25
N LEU A 71 4.59 -19.43 12.49
CA LEU A 71 4.99 -19.20 11.11
C LEU A 71 3.78 -18.91 10.22
N THR A 72 2.72 -19.72 10.32
CA THR A 72 1.47 -19.51 9.58
C THR A 72 0.88 -18.14 9.86
N LYS A 73 0.81 -17.72 11.13
CA LYS A 73 0.32 -16.37 11.50
C LYS A 73 1.16 -15.27 10.87
N LYS A 74 2.50 -15.42 10.86
CA LYS A 74 3.40 -14.46 10.23
C LYS A 74 3.16 -14.36 8.72
N TYR A 75 3.08 -15.49 8.02
CA TYR A 75 2.82 -15.52 6.57
C TYR A 75 1.44 -14.99 6.21
N ASN A 76 0.41 -15.30 6.99
CA ASN A 76 -0.94 -14.78 6.77
C ASN A 76 -0.97 -13.27 6.93
N ASN A 77 -0.31 -12.71 7.95
CA ASN A 77 -0.23 -11.27 8.12
C ASN A 77 0.52 -10.59 6.97
N GLN A 78 1.61 -11.19 6.47
CA GLN A 78 2.33 -10.67 5.31
C GLN A 78 1.47 -10.68 4.04
N GLN A 79 0.75 -11.79 3.79
CA GLN A 79 -0.18 -11.89 2.66
C GLN A 79 -1.31 -10.88 2.77
N LEU A 80 -1.88 -10.68 3.95
CA LEU A 80 -2.91 -9.67 4.18
C LEU A 80 -2.42 -8.26 3.84
N GLN A 81 -1.20 -7.89 4.25
CA GLN A 81 -0.64 -6.58 3.92
C GLN A 81 -0.42 -6.39 2.42
N ILE A 82 0.01 -7.45 1.71
CA ILE A 82 0.15 -7.43 0.24
C ILE A 82 -1.23 -7.23 -0.41
N LEU A 83 -2.25 -7.97 0.05
CA LEU A 83 -3.61 -7.87 -0.48
C LEU A 83 -4.22 -6.48 -0.25
N LEU A 84 -4.08 -5.93 0.96
CA LEU A 84 -4.57 -4.57 1.26
C LEU A 84 -3.89 -3.51 0.39
N THR A 85 -2.59 -3.67 0.13
CA THR A 85 -1.85 -2.78 -0.76
C THR A 85 -2.31 -2.90 -2.21
N ALA A 86 -2.49 -4.13 -2.71
CA ALA A 86 -3.01 -4.38 -4.05
C ALA A 86 -4.43 -3.82 -4.23
N GLN A 87 -5.33 -4.08 -3.28
CA GLN A 87 -6.71 -3.58 -3.30
C GLN A 87 -6.76 -2.05 -3.31
N ARG A 88 -5.95 -1.39 -2.48
CA ARG A 88 -5.88 0.07 -2.43
C ARG A 88 -5.41 0.65 -3.76
N ARG A 89 -4.40 0.05 -4.39
CA ARG A 89 -3.91 0.46 -5.71
C ARG A 89 -4.95 0.23 -6.81
N GLU A 90 -5.61 -0.91 -6.82
CA GLU A 90 -6.68 -1.22 -7.76
C GLU A 90 -7.85 -0.24 -7.62
N THR A 91 -8.26 0.06 -6.39
CA THR A 91 -9.32 1.05 -6.11
C THR A 91 -8.92 2.43 -6.62
N PHE A 92 -7.67 2.85 -6.37
CA PHE A 92 -7.16 4.12 -6.88
C PHE A 92 -7.18 4.16 -8.41
N CYS A 93 -6.63 3.15 -9.09
CA CYS A 93 -6.62 3.06 -10.55
C CYS A 93 -8.05 3.13 -11.11
N SER A 94 -8.96 2.33 -10.56
CA SER A 94 -10.36 2.29 -11.00
C SER A 94 -11.06 3.65 -10.84
N LEU A 95 -10.87 4.33 -9.72
CA LEU A 95 -11.42 5.68 -9.51
C LEU A 95 -10.80 6.68 -10.48
N PHE A 96 -9.49 6.62 -10.71
CA PHE A 96 -8.80 7.52 -11.62
C PHE A 96 -9.19 7.29 -13.09
N ASP A 97 -9.41 6.05 -13.50
CA ASP A 97 -9.90 5.71 -14.83
C ASP A 97 -11.32 6.24 -15.02
N LYS A 98 -12.18 6.08 -14.00
CA LYS A 98 -13.54 6.65 -13.99
C LYS A 98 -13.53 8.18 -14.03
N LEU A 99 -12.62 8.80 -13.29
CA LEU A 99 -12.40 10.26 -13.33
C LEU A 99 -12.02 10.68 -14.76
N THR A 100 -11.06 9.99 -15.36
CA THR A 100 -10.58 10.27 -16.73
C THR A 100 -11.69 10.13 -17.75
N GLN A 101 -12.50 9.07 -17.65
CA GLN A 101 -13.69 8.89 -18.49
C GLN A 101 -14.66 10.07 -18.32
N LYS A 102 -15.00 10.43 -17.08
CA LYS A 102 -15.93 11.54 -16.79
C LYS A 102 -15.41 12.89 -17.28
N MET A 103 -14.11 13.12 -17.21
CA MET A 103 -13.47 14.33 -17.75
C MET A 103 -13.48 14.34 -19.29
N ASN A 104 -13.28 13.20 -19.93
CA ASN A 104 -13.34 13.09 -21.39
C ASN A 104 -14.77 13.26 -21.92
N ASP A 105 -15.78 12.91 -21.12
CA ASP A 105 -17.20 13.07 -21.44
C ASP A 105 -17.71 14.51 -21.22
N ILE A 106 -16.84 15.45 -20.81
CA ILE A 106 -17.25 16.85 -20.59
C ILE A 106 -17.68 17.51 -21.91
N ASN A 107 -18.89 18.07 -21.92
CA ASN A 107 -19.41 18.81 -23.07
C ASN A 107 -18.94 20.27 -23.04
N TYR A 108 -17.80 20.54 -23.67
CA TYR A 108 -17.24 21.89 -23.76
C TYR A 108 -18.13 22.89 -24.52
N TYR A 109 -19.02 22.41 -25.40
CA TYR A 109 -19.90 23.30 -26.16
C TYR A 109 -20.91 24.04 -25.28
N ASP A 110 -21.35 23.42 -24.18
CA ASP A 110 -22.25 24.06 -23.22
C ASP A 110 -21.56 25.23 -22.50
N MET A 111 -20.22 25.21 -22.46
CA MET A 111 -19.37 26.28 -21.91
C MET A 111 -18.98 27.32 -22.96
N GLY A 112 -19.46 27.20 -24.21
CA GLY A 112 -19.05 28.04 -25.33
C GLY A 112 -17.65 27.74 -25.87
N LEU A 113 -17.13 26.53 -25.61
CA LEU A 113 -15.79 26.10 -26.00
C LEU A 113 -15.86 24.91 -26.97
N GLN A 114 -14.83 24.71 -27.79
CA GLN A 114 -14.85 23.64 -28.81
C GLN A 114 -14.38 22.28 -28.27
N ASN A 115 -13.44 22.31 -27.31
CA ASN A 115 -12.79 21.13 -26.77
C ASN A 115 -12.03 21.50 -25.48
N GLU A 116 -11.43 20.49 -24.86
CA GLU A 116 -10.60 20.66 -23.68
C GLU A 116 -9.40 21.60 -23.89
N GLU A 117 -8.74 21.55 -25.05
CA GLU A 117 -7.60 22.45 -25.31
C GLU A 117 -8.04 23.92 -25.32
N SER A 118 -9.24 24.19 -25.84
CA SER A 118 -9.86 25.52 -25.80
C SER A 118 -10.15 25.97 -24.36
N TYR A 119 -10.55 25.04 -23.50
CA TYR A 119 -10.75 25.30 -22.07
C TYR A 119 -9.43 25.68 -21.39
N PHE A 120 -8.37 24.88 -21.59
CA PHE A 120 -7.06 25.20 -20.99
C PHE A 120 -6.50 26.52 -21.52
N TYR A 121 -6.61 26.77 -22.83
CA TYR A 121 -6.20 28.04 -23.42
C TYR A 121 -6.96 29.24 -22.83
N TYR A 122 -8.26 29.09 -22.59
CA TYR A 122 -9.05 30.13 -21.93
C TYR A 122 -8.53 30.39 -20.51
N CYS A 123 -8.30 29.35 -19.71
CA CYS A 123 -7.78 29.46 -18.35
C CYS A 123 -6.41 30.16 -18.33
N GLU A 124 -5.48 29.70 -19.17
CA GLU A 124 -4.12 30.24 -19.29
C GLU A 124 -4.13 31.70 -19.74
N ARG A 125 -5.01 32.06 -20.67
CA ARG A 125 -5.14 33.44 -21.14
C ARG A 125 -5.64 34.38 -20.04
N GLN A 126 -6.62 33.96 -19.24
CA GLN A 126 -7.12 34.77 -18.13
C GLN A 126 -6.06 34.94 -17.06
N LEU A 127 -5.39 33.85 -16.68
CA LEU A 127 -4.26 33.88 -15.76
C LEU A 127 -3.16 34.84 -16.24
N PHE A 128 -2.83 34.82 -17.54
CA PHE A 128 -1.83 35.72 -18.10
C PHE A 128 -2.25 37.19 -18.07
N ASN A 129 -3.53 37.49 -18.35
CA ASN A 129 -4.05 38.86 -18.24
C ASN A 129 -3.95 39.38 -16.80
N ASP A 130 -4.29 38.54 -15.82
CA ASP A 130 -4.22 38.90 -14.41
C ASP A 130 -2.77 39.13 -13.98
N LEU A 131 -1.86 38.25 -14.39
CA LEU A 131 -0.42 38.44 -14.20
C LEU A 131 0.06 39.76 -14.81
N GLU A 132 -0.27 40.06 -16.08
CA GLU A 132 0.10 41.32 -16.71
C GLU A 132 -0.46 42.56 -16.00
N SER A 133 -1.68 42.48 -15.48
CA SER A 133 -2.29 43.56 -14.70
C SER A 133 -1.49 43.85 -13.42
N ILE A 134 -1.04 42.80 -12.74
CA ILE A 134 -0.18 42.90 -11.57
C ILE A 134 1.20 43.45 -11.96
N LYS A 135 1.72 43.11 -13.14
CA LYS A 135 3.05 43.57 -13.62
C LYS A 135 3.09 45.08 -13.79
N LYS A 136 1.98 45.63 -14.25
CA LYS A 136 1.79 47.07 -14.41
C LYS A 136 1.71 47.78 -13.05
N HIS A 137 1.51 47.05 -11.96
CA HIS A 137 1.31 47.60 -10.61
C HIS A 137 2.43 47.24 -9.61
N LYS A 138 3.20 46.16 -9.83
CA LYS A 138 4.34 45.72 -9.02
C LYS A 138 5.58 45.57 -9.89
N GLN A 139 6.70 46.12 -9.42
CA GLN A 139 7.96 46.23 -10.16
C GLN A 139 8.88 45.00 -10.01
N ASP A 140 8.34 43.84 -9.60
CA ASP A 140 9.09 42.65 -9.17
C ASP A 140 8.78 41.40 -10.03
N GLU A 141 9.70 40.42 -10.01
CA GLU A 141 9.52 39.06 -10.56
C GLU A 141 8.50 38.27 -9.75
N TYR A 142 7.65 37.49 -10.42
CA TYR A 142 6.65 36.61 -9.78
C TYR A 142 7.28 35.33 -9.22
N ASP A 143 6.78 34.84 -8.09
CA ASP A 143 7.06 33.48 -7.63
C ASP A 143 5.94 32.52 -8.07
N ALA A 144 6.23 31.22 -8.11
CA ALA A 144 5.27 30.16 -8.38
C ALA A 144 4.07 30.16 -7.41
N GLY A 145 4.22 30.74 -6.22
CA GLY A 145 3.12 30.96 -5.27
C GLY A 145 2.05 31.91 -5.81
N ASP A 146 2.46 33.03 -6.44
CA ASP A 146 1.54 34.02 -7.01
C ASP A 146 0.69 33.40 -8.13
N VAL A 147 1.29 32.50 -8.93
CA VAL A 147 0.61 31.81 -10.03
C VAL A 147 -0.46 30.85 -9.50
N ILE A 148 -0.19 30.12 -8.41
CA ILE A 148 -1.17 29.21 -7.80
C ILE A 148 -2.31 30.01 -7.16
N ASP A 149 -2.01 31.08 -6.45
CA ASP A 149 -3.02 31.94 -5.84
C ASP A 149 -3.93 32.57 -6.92
N LEU A 150 -3.36 33.05 -8.02
CA LEU A 150 -4.14 33.57 -9.14
C LEU A 150 -4.98 32.49 -9.81
N SER A 151 -4.41 31.31 -10.09
CA SER A 151 -5.16 30.19 -10.66
C SER A 151 -6.31 29.72 -9.76
N THR A 152 -6.12 29.73 -8.44
CA THR A 152 -7.17 29.33 -7.48
C THR A 152 -8.25 30.41 -7.33
N ASN A 153 -7.91 31.68 -7.46
CA ASN A 153 -8.88 32.78 -7.53
C ASN A 153 -9.67 32.73 -8.85
N LEU A 154 -8.99 32.49 -9.98
CA LEU A 154 -9.61 32.42 -11.30
C LEU A 154 -10.73 31.38 -11.36
N VAL A 155 -10.50 30.18 -10.80
CA VAL A 155 -11.54 29.12 -10.76
C VAL A 155 -12.73 29.43 -9.85
N GLN A 156 -12.68 30.53 -9.10
CA GLN A 156 -13.80 31.07 -8.32
C GLN A 156 -14.57 32.17 -9.05
N ASP A 157 -14.14 32.59 -10.25
CA ASP A 157 -14.87 33.59 -11.02
C ASP A 157 -16.23 33.06 -11.49
N GLU A 158 -17.17 33.98 -11.77
CA GLU A 158 -18.56 33.68 -12.12
C GLU A 158 -18.67 32.72 -13.32
N TRP A 159 -17.81 32.88 -14.34
CA TRP A 159 -17.79 32.00 -15.49
C TRP A 159 -17.42 30.56 -15.09
N PHE A 160 -16.41 30.38 -14.23
CA PHE A 160 -16.00 29.06 -13.77
C PHE A 160 -17.01 28.44 -12.81
N ILE A 161 -17.65 29.24 -11.95
CA ILE A 161 -18.73 28.77 -11.07
C ILE A 161 -19.93 28.26 -11.88
N THR A 162 -20.26 28.95 -12.97
CA THR A 162 -21.36 28.57 -13.85
C THR A 162 -21.04 27.31 -14.66
N ASN A 163 -19.77 27.17 -15.08
CA ASN A 163 -19.30 26.10 -15.95
C ASN A 163 -18.44 25.05 -15.21
N ARG A 164 -18.65 24.87 -13.89
CA ARG A 164 -17.80 23.98 -13.07
C ARG A 164 -17.74 22.56 -13.66
N PRO A 165 -16.61 21.85 -13.50
CA PRO A 165 -16.59 20.42 -13.74
C PRO A 165 -17.75 19.75 -12.99
N TYR A 166 -18.45 18.84 -13.67
CA TYR A 166 -19.66 18.20 -13.14
C TYR A 166 -19.39 17.63 -11.74
N TYR A 167 -20.41 17.67 -10.88
CA TYR A 167 -20.37 17.17 -9.49
C TYR A 167 -19.65 15.82 -9.32
N ASP A 168 -19.84 14.90 -10.27
CA ASP A 168 -19.16 13.61 -10.32
C ASP A 168 -17.61 13.72 -10.33
N VAL A 169 -17.05 14.64 -11.13
CA VAL A 169 -15.60 14.85 -11.23
C VAL A 169 -15.04 15.31 -9.90
N VAL A 170 -15.74 16.22 -9.22
CA VAL A 170 -15.35 16.74 -7.91
C VAL A 170 -15.38 15.65 -6.85
N LEU A 171 -16.45 14.86 -6.79
CA LEU A 171 -16.59 13.76 -5.85
C LEU A 171 -15.49 12.71 -6.02
N ILE A 172 -15.29 12.23 -7.26
CA ILE A 172 -14.29 11.19 -7.55
C ILE A 172 -12.89 11.72 -7.23
N THR A 173 -12.59 12.98 -7.57
CA THR A 173 -11.30 13.59 -7.24
C THR A 173 -11.12 13.71 -5.73
N GLY A 174 -12.18 14.06 -5.00
CA GLY A 174 -12.15 14.12 -3.53
C GLY A 174 -11.87 12.78 -2.88
N GLU A 175 -12.42 11.69 -3.42
CA GLU A 175 -12.12 10.32 -2.99
C GLU A 175 -10.67 9.93 -3.28
N ILE A 176 -10.18 10.23 -4.50
CA ILE A 176 -8.78 10.00 -4.91
C ILE A 176 -7.81 10.73 -3.99
N LEU A 177 -8.06 12.01 -3.70
CA LEU A 177 -7.24 12.81 -2.78
C LEU A 177 -7.27 12.24 -1.37
N SER A 178 -8.43 11.75 -0.90
CA SER A 178 -8.54 11.13 0.42
C SER A 178 -7.75 9.82 0.51
N ILE A 179 -7.79 8.97 -0.53
CA ILE A 179 -6.98 7.75 -0.61
C ILE A 179 -5.51 8.11 -0.61
N LEU A 180 -5.11 9.10 -1.41
CA LEU A 180 -3.72 9.54 -1.51
C LEU A 180 -3.18 10.03 -0.15
N ASP A 181 -3.93 10.84 0.58
CA ASP A 181 -3.51 11.41 1.87
C ASP A 181 -3.29 10.33 2.94
N GLN A 182 -4.16 9.31 2.96
CA GLN A 182 -4.12 8.22 3.95
C GLN A 182 -3.12 7.10 3.60
N SER A 183 -2.52 7.15 2.42
CA SER A 183 -1.69 6.05 1.92
C SER A 183 -0.22 6.15 2.36
N PRO A 184 0.48 5.01 2.50
CA PRO A 184 1.93 5.00 2.69
C PRO A 184 2.67 5.68 1.54
N GLU A 185 3.86 6.23 1.80
CA GLU A 185 4.66 6.96 0.79
C GLU A 185 4.97 6.14 -0.48
N ASP A 186 5.21 4.83 -0.36
CA ASP A 186 5.44 3.96 -1.51
C ASP A 186 4.23 3.89 -2.46
N ASP A 187 3.03 3.94 -1.90
CA ASP A 187 1.79 3.96 -2.69
C ASP A 187 1.53 5.34 -3.28
N LYS A 188 1.81 6.42 -2.54
CA LYS A 188 1.69 7.76 -3.10
C LYS A 188 2.57 7.96 -4.34
N ARG A 189 3.78 7.39 -4.34
CA ARG A 189 4.67 7.39 -5.52
C ARG A 189 4.06 6.63 -6.70
N PHE A 190 3.45 5.47 -6.43
CA PHE A 190 2.74 4.71 -7.44
C PHE A 190 1.54 5.50 -8.01
N PHE A 191 0.75 6.13 -7.13
CA PHE A 191 -0.38 6.97 -7.53
C PHE A 191 0.04 8.13 -8.40
N LEU A 192 1.10 8.85 -8.00
CA LEU A 192 1.64 9.94 -8.81
C LEU A 192 2.03 9.46 -10.21
N ALA A 193 2.80 8.38 -10.30
CA ALA A 193 3.20 7.82 -11.58
C ALA A 193 2.00 7.39 -12.42
N TYR A 194 0.95 6.84 -11.80
CA TYR A 194 -0.28 6.48 -12.48
C TYR A 194 -1.03 7.71 -13.01
N MET A 195 -1.15 8.78 -12.21
CA MET A 195 -1.79 10.02 -12.62
C MET A 195 -1.03 10.69 -13.78
N GLU A 196 0.29 10.79 -13.67
CA GLU A 196 1.16 11.37 -14.72
C GLU A 196 1.12 10.56 -16.03
N ALA A 197 0.93 9.25 -15.95
CA ALA A 197 0.83 8.39 -17.14
C ALA A 197 -0.53 8.47 -17.83
N ASN A 198 -1.61 8.76 -17.10
CA ASN A 198 -2.99 8.67 -17.60
C ASN A 198 -3.69 10.03 -17.76
N ALA A 199 -3.09 11.13 -17.30
CA ALA A 199 -3.62 12.47 -17.47
C ALA A 199 -2.52 13.48 -17.81
N SER A 200 -2.88 14.51 -18.58
CA SER A 200 -1.94 15.59 -18.87
C SER A 200 -1.67 16.43 -17.63
N THR A 201 -0.46 16.98 -17.54
CA THR A 201 -0.06 17.87 -16.45
C THR A 201 -1.00 19.07 -16.33
N ARG A 202 -1.47 19.63 -17.46
CA ARG A 202 -2.45 20.74 -17.48
C ARG A 202 -3.77 20.35 -16.85
N ARG A 203 -4.28 19.18 -17.20
CA ARG A 203 -5.54 18.65 -16.65
C ARG A 203 -5.45 18.46 -15.14
N LEU A 204 -4.37 17.83 -14.66
CA LEU A 204 -4.15 17.62 -13.22
C LEU A 204 -3.98 18.95 -12.48
N TYR A 205 -3.25 19.91 -13.05
CA TYR A 205 -3.05 21.23 -12.47
C TYR A 205 -4.37 21.97 -12.24
N TRP A 206 -5.18 22.12 -13.30
CA TRP A 206 -6.45 22.84 -13.21
C TRP A 206 -7.46 22.10 -12.32
N LEU A 207 -7.46 20.77 -12.35
CA LEU A 207 -8.27 19.97 -11.45
C LEU A 207 -7.88 20.19 -9.98
N PHE A 208 -6.59 20.24 -9.66
CA PHE A 208 -6.13 20.50 -8.30
C PHE A 208 -6.39 21.94 -7.86
N CYS A 209 -6.24 22.93 -8.74
CA CYS A 209 -6.64 24.32 -8.44
C CYS A 209 -8.13 24.39 -8.11
N PHE A 210 -8.96 23.70 -8.89
CA PHE A 210 -10.39 23.60 -8.63
C PHE A 210 -10.66 22.98 -7.26
N MET A 211 -10.09 21.81 -6.96
CA MET A 211 -10.29 21.13 -5.67
C MET A 211 -9.79 21.95 -4.48
N TYR A 212 -8.67 22.66 -4.64
CA TYR A 212 -8.13 23.56 -3.63
C TYR A 212 -9.12 24.66 -3.26
N SER A 213 -9.79 25.24 -4.26
CA SER A 213 -10.79 26.29 -4.08
C SER A 213 -12.16 25.78 -3.63
N TYR A 214 -12.43 24.47 -3.78
CA TYR A 214 -13.76 23.89 -3.59
C TYR A 214 -14.10 23.63 -2.12
N ASP A 215 -13.17 23.04 -1.35
CA ASP A 215 -13.34 22.74 0.07
C ASP A 215 -11.97 22.79 0.80
N ASN A 216 -11.94 23.39 1.98
CA ASN A 216 -10.76 23.50 2.84
C ASN A 216 -10.11 22.13 3.11
N LYS A 217 -10.91 21.06 3.21
CA LYS A 217 -10.40 19.69 3.38
C LYS A 217 -9.45 19.30 2.25
N TYR A 218 -9.78 19.64 1.00
CA TYR A 218 -8.96 19.28 -0.16
C TYR A 218 -7.75 20.19 -0.29
N SER A 219 -7.89 21.48 0.01
CA SER A 219 -6.77 22.41 0.14
C SER A 219 -5.71 21.87 1.11
N ASP A 220 -6.12 21.47 2.31
CA ASP A 220 -5.24 20.89 3.32
C ASP A 220 -4.51 19.62 2.83
N ILE A 221 -5.22 18.73 2.12
CA ILE A 221 -4.63 17.53 1.53
C ILE A 221 -3.57 17.90 0.48
N LEU A 222 -3.88 18.85 -0.41
CA LEU A 222 -2.98 19.29 -1.48
C LEU A 222 -1.74 19.98 -0.91
N ILE A 223 -1.87 20.78 0.15
CA ILE A 223 -0.74 21.42 0.84
C ILE A 223 0.15 20.36 1.51
N ARG A 224 -0.43 19.42 2.24
CA ARG A 224 0.33 18.32 2.88
C ARG A 224 1.10 17.48 1.86
N ASN A 225 0.50 17.27 0.68
CA ASN A 225 1.05 16.40 -0.35
C ASN A 225 1.70 17.18 -1.51
N THR A 226 1.97 18.49 -1.39
CA THR A 226 2.49 19.32 -2.50
C THR A 226 3.82 18.80 -3.04
N ARG A 227 4.71 18.31 -2.16
CA ARG A 227 6.00 17.70 -2.57
C ARG A 227 5.81 16.42 -3.38
N THR A 228 4.78 15.65 -3.04
CA THR A 228 4.48 14.37 -3.66
C THR A 228 3.71 14.56 -4.96
N LEU A 229 2.77 15.49 -5.01
CA LEU A 229 1.94 15.75 -6.18
C LEU A 229 2.67 16.48 -7.31
N ARG A 230 3.91 16.95 -7.07
CA ARG A 230 4.71 17.75 -8.02
C ARG A 230 3.82 18.76 -8.76
N ILE A 231 2.88 19.39 -8.04
CA ILE A 231 2.00 20.41 -8.62
C ILE A 231 2.96 21.37 -9.31
N PRO A 232 2.89 21.52 -10.65
CA PRO A 232 3.93 22.17 -11.40
C PRO A 232 4.18 23.53 -10.78
N LYS A 233 5.34 23.70 -10.14
CA LYS A 233 5.82 25.01 -9.68
C LYS A 233 6.31 25.87 -10.86
N GLY A 234 5.79 25.58 -12.05
CA GLY A 234 6.34 25.98 -13.34
C GLY A 234 5.32 25.72 -14.43
N TYR A 235 4.17 26.38 -14.33
CA TYR A 235 3.50 26.88 -15.52
C TYR A 235 3.75 28.39 -15.57
N VAL A 236 4.97 28.73 -15.99
CA VAL A 236 5.35 30.00 -16.61
C VAL A 236 6.39 29.69 -17.67
#